data_AF-A0A1F9IU67-F1
#
_entry.id   AF-A0A1F9IU67-F1
#
_cell.length_a   1.000
_cell.length_b   1.000
_cell.length_c   1.000
_cell.angle_alpha   90.00
_cell.angle_beta   90.00
_cell.angle_gamma   90.00
#
_symmetry.space_group_name_H-M   'P 1'
#
loop_
_entity.id
_entity.type
_entity.pdbx_description
1 polymer ?
#
loop_
_entity_poly.entity_id
_entity_poly.type
_entity_poly.pdbx_seq_one_letter_code
_entity_poly.pdbx_strand_id
1 'polypeptide(L)'
;MAIIDIPRQKLYYLEQKGFIKPSKTVIGEKEFREYSEDDVKKVEYIWKYLKKGFKYKVAYQKAIEEMENPQMSLIKPENPPVTG
;
A
#
# COMPACT_ATOMS: atom_id res chain seq x y z
N MET A 1 -2.37 -15.10 7.40
CA MET A 1 -1.84 -14.43 6.20
C MET A 1 -2.99 -13.66 5.56
N ALA A 2 -2.95 -12.33 5.58
CA ALA A 2 -3.96 -11.52 4.91
C ALA A 2 -3.80 -11.68 3.39
N ILE A 3 -4.85 -12.15 2.72
CA ILE A 3 -4.89 -12.21 1.25
C ILE A 3 -5.35 -10.85 0.77
N ILE A 4 -4.42 -10.04 0.24
CA ILE A 4 -4.77 -8.75 -0.34
C ILE A 4 -5.17 -8.98 -1.80
N ASP A 5 -6.42 -8.65 -2.13
CA ASP A 5 -6.99 -8.75 -3.48
C ASP A 5 -6.47 -7.65 -4.42
N ILE A 6 -5.15 -7.48 -4.48
CA ILE A 6 -4.47 -6.53 -5.37
C ILE A 6 -3.92 -7.28 -6.58
N PRO A 7 -4.14 -6.79 -7.82
CA PRO A 7 -3.54 -7.40 -9.00
C PRO A 7 -2.01 -7.39 -8.92
N ARG A 8 -1.36 -8.48 -9.32
CA ARG A 8 0.11 -8.62 -9.29
C ARG A 8 0.84 -7.45 -9.95
N GLN A 9 0.34 -6.96 -11.09
CA GLN A 9 0.91 -5.80 -11.79
C GLN A 9 0.93 -4.54 -10.92
N LYS A 10 -0.13 -4.32 -10.13
CA LYS A 10 -0.22 -3.17 -9.23
C LYS A 10 0.77 -3.34 -8.07
N LEU A 11 0.88 -4.53 -7.51
CA LEU A 11 1.84 -4.85 -6.46
C LEU A 11 3.30 -4.63 -6.92
N TYR A 12 3.66 -5.13 -8.11
CA TYR A 12 4.99 -4.90 -8.69
C TYR A 12 5.29 -3.42 -8.92
N TYR A 13 4.28 -2.64 -9.32
CA TYR A 13 4.44 -1.20 -9.46
C TYR A 13 4.71 -0.52 -8.11
N LEU A 14 4.10 -1.00 -7.03
CA LEU A 14 4.38 -0.50 -5.67
C LEU A 14 5.82 -0.80 -5.24
N GLU A 15 6.31 -2.01 -5.50
CA GLU A 15 7.71 -2.40 -5.26
C GLU A 15 8.67 -1.54 -6.09
N GLN A 16 8.45 -1.42 -7.40
CA GLN A 16 9.33 -0.65 -8.30
C GLN A 16 9.42 0.83 -7.93
N LYS A 17 8.32 1.41 -7.45
CA LYS A 17 8.29 2.81 -6.99
C LYS A 17 8.82 2.98 -5.57
N GLY A 18 9.13 1.89 -4.86
CA GLY A 18 9.66 1.92 -3.51
C GLY A 18 8.62 2.27 -2.44
N PHE A 19 7.33 2.16 -2.75
CA PHE A 19 6.24 2.35 -1.78
C PHE A 19 6.21 1.21 -0.75
N ILE A 20 6.65 0.02 -1.17
CA ILE A 20 6.86 -1.15 -0.31
C ILE A 20 8.23 -1.73 -0.61
N LYS A 21 8.89 -2.31 0.39
CA LYS A 21 10.22 -2.87 0.24
C LYS A 21 10.27 -4.23 0.92
N PRO A 22 10.07 -5.33 0.18
CA PRO A 22 10.24 -6.65 0.76
C PRO A 22 11.69 -6.84 1.19
N SER A 23 11.86 -7.46 2.35
CA SER A 23 13.15 -7.98 2.78
C SER A 23 13.46 -9.24 1.99
N LYS A 24 14.72 -9.37 1.56
CA LYS A 24 15.21 -10.60 0.97
C LYS A 24 15.82 -11.45 2.08
N THR A 25 15.17 -12.56 2.39
CA THR A 25 15.72 -13.55 3.32
C THR A 25 16.24 -14.73 2.51
N VAL A 26 17.53 -15.04 2.68
CA VAL A 26 18.14 -16.22 2.06
C VAL A 26 18.06 -17.36 3.08
N ILE A 27 17.35 -18.43 2.74
CA ILE A 27 17.30 -19.64 3.55
C ILE A 27 17.94 -20.76 2.73
N GLY A 28 19.17 -21.13 3.10
CA GLY A 28 19.99 -22.06 2.32
C GLY A 28 20.34 -21.48 0.95
N GLU A 29 19.93 -22.15 -0.12
CA GLU A 29 20.14 -21.71 -1.52
C GLU A 29 18.94 -20.96 -2.12
N LYS A 30 17.86 -20.73 -1.34
CA LYS A 30 16.64 -20.09 -1.82
C LYS A 30 16.52 -18.66 -1.32
N GLU A 31 16.28 -17.73 -2.24
CA GLU A 31 15.90 -16.35 -1.95
C GLU A 31 14.37 -16.26 -1.78
N PHE A 32 13.94 -15.85 -0.58
CA PHE A 32 12.54 -15.54 -0.30
C PHE A 32 12.34 -14.04 -0.19
N ARG A 33 11.28 -13.53 -0.83
CA ARG A 33 10.78 -12.17 -0.57
C ARG A 33 9.80 -12.24 0.59
N GLU A 34 10.18 -11.64 1.70
CA GLU A 34 9.33 -11.52 2.86
C GLU A 34 8.85 -10.08 2.97
N TYR A 35 7.53 -9.91 3.03
CA TYR A 35 6.92 -8.63 3.31
C TYR A 35 6.71 -8.53 4.82
N SER A 36 7.16 -7.42 5.41
CA SER A 36 6.87 -7.16 6.82
C SER A 36 5.36 -6.95 7.02
N GLU A 37 4.89 -7.09 8.26
CA GLU A 37 3.49 -6.76 8.58
C GLU A 37 3.15 -5.30 8.23
N ASP A 38 4.12 -4.39 8.35
CA ASP A 38 3.99 -2.99 7.96
C ASP A 38 3.80 -2.87 6.45
N ASP A 39 4.60 -3.56 5.63
CA ASP A 39 4.43 -3.58 4.17
C ASP A 39 3.05 -4.12 3.79
N VAL A 40 2.60 -5.22 4.40
CA VAL A 40 1.29 -5.81 4.13
C VAL A 40 0.18 -4.80 4.44
N LYS A 41 0.21 -4.15 5.61
CA LYS A 41 -0.76 -3.08 5.97
C LYS A 41 -0.70 -1.92 4.99
N LYS A 42 0.51 -1.49 4.62
CA LYS A 42 0.72 -0.39 3.67
C LYS A 42 0.11 -0.71 2.31
N VAL A 43 0.30 -1.93 1.78
CA VAL A 43 -0.36 -2.38 0.54
C VAL A 43 -1.88 -2.35 0.68
N GLU A 44 -2.43 -2.83 1.81
CA GLU A 44 -3.87 -2.85 2.05
C GLU A 44 -4.49 -1.44 2.02
N TYR A 45 -3.89 -0.49 2.74
CA TYR A 45 -4.34 0.91 2.74
C TYR A 45 -4.14 1.59 1.39
N ILE A 46 -3.00 1.40 0.74
CA ILE A 46 -2.77 1.92 -0.62
C ILE A 46 -3.84 1.39 -1.56
N TRP A 47 -4.15 0.09 -1.49
CA TRP A 47 -5.15 -0.54 -2.35
C TRP A 47 -6.56 -0.01 -2.09
N LYS A 48 -6.92 0.23 -0.84
CA LYS A 48 -8.17 0.91 -0.46
C LYS A 48 -8.30 2.26 -1.16
N TYR A 49 -7.24 3.09 -1.16
CA TYR A 49 -7.27 4.41 -1.81
C TYR A 49 -7.18 4.35 -3.33
N LEU A 50 -6.44 3.39 -3.90
CA LEU A 50 -6.43 3.15 -5.35
C LEU A 50 -7.83 2.76 -5.87
N LYS A 51 -8.57 1.94 -5.12
CA LYS A 51 -9.97 1.56 -5.45
C LYS A 51 -10.94 2.74 -5.39
N LYS A 52 -10.63 3.78 -4.60
CA LYS A 52 -11.37 5.05 -4.57
C LYS A 52 -11.00 6.01 -5.72
N GLY A 53 -10.10 5.60 -6.63
CA GLY A 53 -9.68 6.41 -7.78
C GLY A 53 -8.52 7.36 -7.51
N PHE A 54 -7.89 7.31 -6.32
CA PHE A 54 -6.70 8.12 -6.06
C PHE A 54 -5.50 7.64 -6.88
N LYS A 55 -4.63 8.57 -7.28
CA LYS A 55 -3.33 8.25 -7.89
C LYS A 55 -2.40 7.63 -6.85
N TYR A 56 -1.47 6.78 -7.27
CA TYR A 56 -0.53 6.05 -6.39
C TYR A 56 0.16 6.91 -5.33
N LYS A 57 0.68 8.09 -5.71
CA LYS A 57 1.35 8.99 -4.75
C LYS A 57 0.40 9.46 -3.64
N VAL A 58 -0.82 9.83 -4.01
CA VAL A 58 -1.85 10.29 -3.07
C VAL A 58 -2.37 9.11 -2.23
N ALA A 59 -2.58 7.95 -2.85
CA ALA A 59 -2.96 6.73 -2.15
C ALA A 59 -1.92 6.30 -1.12
N TYR A 60 -0.63 6.39 -1.46
CA TYR A 60 0.47 6.16 -0.53
C TYR A 60 0.46 7.15 0.63
N GLN A 61 0.39 8.45 0.34
CA GLN A 61 0.39 9.45 1.39
C GLN A 61 -0.78 9.25 2.37
N LYS A 62 -2.00 9.02 1.84
CA LYS A 62 -3.18 8.74 2.66
C LYS A 62 -3.05 7.44 3.46
N ALA A 63 -2.41 6.42 2.88
CA ALA A 63 -2.15 5.18 3.59
C ALA A 63 -1.23 5.40 4.79
N ILE A 64 -0.15 6.17 4.63
CA ILE A 64 0.76 6.51 5.73
C ILE A 64 0.03 7.36 6.78
N GLU A 65 -0.70 8.40 6.36
CA GLU A 65 -1.48 9.25 7.28
C GLU A 65 -2.50 8.43 8.12
N GLU A 66 -3.17 7.45 7.51
CA GLU A 66 -4.13 6.58 8.20
C GLU A 66 -3.45 5.56 9.12
N MET A 67 -2.27 5.06 8.74
CA MET A 67 -1.46 4.17 9.58
C MET A 67 -0.89 4.90 10.80
N GLU A 68 -0.44 6.16 10.65
CA GLU A 68 0.09 6.98 11.74
C GLU A 68 -1.01 7.55 12.64
N ASN A 69 -2.22 7.77 12.12
CA ASN A 69 -3.34 8.30 12.89
C ASN A 69 -4.69 7.64 12.52
N PRO A 70 -5.03 6.50 13.14
CA PRO A 70 -6.24 5.73 12.85
C PRO A 70 -7.55 6.53 13.00
N GLN A 71 -7.55 7.57 13.85
CA GLN A 71 -8.70 8.39 14.20
C GLN A 71 -9.12 9.36 13.07
N MET A 72 -8.26 9.61 12.06
CA MET A 72 -8.55 10.61 11.02
C MET A 72 -9.53 10.13 9.94
N SER A 73 -9.75 8.82 9.85
CA SER A 73 -10.65 8.17 8.87
C SER A 73 -12.14 8.50 9.08
N LEU A 74 -12.50 9.10 10.24
CA LEU A 74 -13.88 9.43 10.61
C LEU A 74 -14.32 10.87 10.26
N ILE A 75 -13.41 11.77 9.87
CA ILE A 75 -13.67 13.22 9.91
C ILE A 75 -13.53 13.99 8.58
N LYS A 76 -13.17 13.37 7.47
CA LYS A 76 -13.01 14.09 6.19
C LYS A 76 -13.96 13.57 5.10
N PRO A 77 -14.92 14.37 4.60
CA PRO A 77 -15.66 14.01 3.40
C PRO A 77 -14.69 13.97 2.22
N GLU A 78 -14.50 12.79 1.65
CA GLU A 78 -13.54 12.51 0.60
C GLU A 78 -14.08 12.99 -0.76
N ASN A 79 -13.86 14.27 -1.11
CA ASN A 79 -14.01 14.68 -2.50
C ASN A 79 -12.81 14.15 -3.32
N PRO A 80 -13.01 13.32 -4.35
CA PRO A 80 -11.94 12.94 -5.24
C PRO A 80 -11.39 14.20 -5.93
N PRO A 81 -10.07 14.28 -6.20
CA PRO A 81 -9.50 15.43 -6.87
C PRO A 81 -10.17 15.61 -8.23
N VAL A 82 -10.85 16.74 -8.41
CA VAL A 82 -11.37 17.19 -9.70
C VAL A 82 -10.17 17.32 -10.64
N THR A 83 -10.05 16.39 -11.57
CA THR A 83 -9.12 16.53 -12.71
C THR A 83 -9.65 17.62 -13.61
N GLY A 84 -9.07 18.81 -13.47
CA GLY A 84 -9.05 19.85 -14.52
C GLY A 84 -7.87 19.64 -15.45
#